data_AF-A0A3L7WU28-F1
#
_entry.id   AF-A0A3L7WU28-F1
#
_cell.length_a   1.000
_cell.length_b   1.000
_cell.length_c   1.000
_cell.angle_alpha   90.00
_cell.angle_beta   90.00
_cell.angle_gamma   90.00
#
_symmetry.space_group_name_H-M   'P 1'
#
loop_
_entity.id
_entity.type
_entity.pdbx_description
1 polymer ?
#
loop_
_entity_poly.entity_id
_entity_poly.type
_entity_poly.pdbx_seq_one_letter_code
_entity_poly.pdbx_strand_id
1 'polypeptide(L)' 'MITNRQELHVTFERITRFQKQIAFLRQTETNPANYRASAAGFLAEIDRMQLEVRDFLSLHPTELAAVVERV' A
#
# COMPACT_ATOMS: atom_id res chain seq x y z
N MET A 1 -4.13 7.24 5.35
CA MET A 1 -3.77 7.07 6.77
C MET A 1 -4.64 5.96 7.34
N ILE A 2 -4.03 4.91 7.90
CA ILE A 2 -4.73 3.77 8.50
C ILE A 2 -4.94 4.06 9.99
N THR A 3 -6.17 3.91 10.46
CA THR A 3 -6.58 4.22 11.84
C THR A 3 -7.14 3.01 12.58
N ASN A 4 -7.46 1.94 11.85
CA ASN A 4 -8.08 0.75 12.41
C ASN A 4 -7.75 -0.50 11.59
N ARG A 5 -8.11 -1.66 12.15
CA ARG A 5 -7.84 -2.96 11.53
C ARG A 5 -8.56 -3.18 10.19
N GLN A 6 -9.74 -2.59 10.01
CA GLN A 6 -10.49 -2.72 8.75
C GLN A 6 -9.76 -1.99 7.62
N GLU A 7 -9.30 -0.76 7.87
CA GLU A 7 -8.49 0.01 6.92
C GLU A 7 -7.16 -0.66 6.62
N LEU A 8 -6.52 -1.28 7.62
CA LEU A 8 -5.32 -2.09 7.42
C LEU A 8 -5.59 -3.24 6.43
N HIS A 9 -6.68 -3.97 6.63
CA HIS A 9 -7.06 -5.09 5.76
C HIS A 9 -7.34 -4.62 4.33
N VAL A 10 -8.13 -3.55 4.17
CA VAL A 10 -8.39 -2.94 2.85
C VAL A 10 -7.08 -2.52 2.18
N THR A 11 -6.13 -1.98 2.94
CA THR A 11 -4.83 -1.54 2.40
C THR A 11 -4.01 -2.74 1.91
N PHE A 12 -4.00 -3.87 2.64
CA PHE A 12 -3.37 -5.11 2.18
C PHE A 12 -3.98 -5.64 0.87
N GLU A 13 -5.32 -5.62 0.75
CA GLU A 13 -5.98 -6.04 -0.48
C GLU A 13 -5.59 -5.15 -1.66
N ARG A 14 -5.54 -3.83 -1.46
CA ARG A 14 -5.15 -2.87 -2.50
C ARG A 14 -3.71 -3.07 -2.96
N ILE A 15 -2.76 -3.22 -2.02
CA ILE A 15 -1.36 -3.53 -2.32
C ILE A 15 -1.28 -4.82 -3.15
N THR A 16 -1.97 -5.88 -2.72
CA THR A 16 -1.98 -7.17 -3.42
C THR A 16 -2.51 -7.04 -4.85
N ARG A 17 -3.58 -6.27 -5.07
CA ARG A 17 -4.14 -6.02 -6.41
C ARG A 17 -3.15 -5.27 -7.30
N PHE A 18 -2.48 -4.24 -6.80
CA PHE A 18 -1.47 -3.50 -7.57
C PHE A 18 -0.26 -4.37 -7.91
N GLN A 19 0.22 -5.19 -6.97
CA GLN A 19 1.30 -6.14 -7.24
C GLN A 19 0.93 -7.14 -8.34
N LYS A 20 -0.31 -7.67 -8.33
CA LYS A 20 -0.80 -8.54 -9.40
C LYS A 20 -0.85 -7.82 -10.75
N GLN A 21 -1.28 -6.55 -10.78
CA GLN A 21 -1.30 -5.76 -12.01
C GLN A 21 0.10 -5.51 -12.58
N ILE A 22 1.07 -5.17 -11.73
CA ILE A 22 2.48 -5.03 -12.15
C ILE A 22 3.04 -6.36 -12.66
N ALA A 23 2.75 -7.47 -11.97
CA ALA A 23 3.19 -8.80 -12.39
C ALA A 23 2.62 -9.19 -13.77
N PHE A 24 1.36 -8.84 -14.03
CA PHE A 24 0.73 -9.01 -15.34
C PHE A 24 1.41 -8.13 -16.40
N LEU A 25 1.57 -6.82 -16.14
CA LEU A 25 2.24 -5.89 -17.07
C LEU A 25 3.65 -6.36 -17.44
N ARG A 26 4.39 -6.93 -16.49
CA ARG A 26 5.73 -7.47 -16.73
C ARG A 26 5.76 -8.64 -17.72
N GLN A 27 4.65 -9.36 -17.86
CA GLN A 27 4.52 -10.48 -18.79
C GLN A 27 4.00 -10.03 -20.17
N THR A 28 3.16 -9.00 -20.22
CA THR A 28 2.42 -8.64 -21.44
C THR A 28 2.99 -7.44 -22.20
N GLU A 29 3.61 -6.48 -21.51
CA GLU A 29 4.17 -5.30 -22.16
C GLU A 29 5.57 -5.59 -22.69
N THR A 30 5.74 -5.52 -24.01
CA THR A 30 6.98 -5.86 -24.70
C THR A 30 7.92 -4.66 -24.82
N ASN A 31 7.40 -3.43 -24.71
CA ASN A 31 8.19 -2.21 -24.74
C ASN A 31 8.60 -1.78 -23.32
N PRO A 32 9.91 -1.75 -22.99
CA PRO A 32 10.37 -1.40 -21.65
C PRO A 32 9.99 0.03 -21.19
N ALA A 33 9.89 0.99 -22.11
CA ALA A 33 9.50 2.35 -21.77
C ALA A 33 8.01 2.41 -21.38
N ASN A 34 7.14 1.72 -22.13
CA ASN A 34 5.72 1.61 -21.82
C ASN A 34 5.48 0.87 -20.51
N TYR A 35 6.25 -0.20 -20.25
CA TYR A 35 6.18 -0.92 -18.98
C TYR A 35 6.51 0.00 -17.81
N ARG A 36 7.62 0.75 -17.89
CA ARG A 36 8.01 1.69 -16.83
C ARG A 36 6.97 2.77 -16.62
N ALA A 37 6.46 3.38 -17.69
CA ALA A 37 5.42 4.40 -17.61
C ALA A 37 4.13 3.86 -16.95
N SER A 38 3.70 2.65 -17.33
CA SER A 38 2.48 2.03 -16.79
C SER A 38 2.66 1.53 -15.34
N ALA A 39 3.83 0.98 -15.00
CA ALA A 39 4.11 0.43 -13.68
C ALA A 39 4.42 1.51 -12.63
N ALA A 40 4.97 2.67 -13.03
CA ALA A 40 5.43 3.70 -12.12
C ALA A 40 4.35 4.17 -11.13
N GLY A 41 3.13 4.39 -11.61
CA GLY A 41 2.01 4.82 -10.75
C GLY A 41 1.64 3.77 -9.70
N PHE A 42 1.62 2.49 -10.08
CA PHE A 42 1.33 1.40 -9.14
C PHE A 42 2.44 1.24 -8.09
N LEU A 43 3.71 1.34 -8.50
CA LEU A 43 4.85 1.24 -7.60
C LEU A 43 4.85 2.37 -6.58
N ALA A 44 4.67 3.62 -7.02
CA ALA A 44 4.60 4.77 -6.13
C ALA A 44 3.45 4.65 -5.11
N GLU A 45 2.29 4.13 -5.53
CA GLU A 45 1.18 3.91 -4.61
C GLU A 45 1.41 2.74 -3.64
N ILE A 46 2.06 1.67 -4.08
CA ILE A 46 2.47 0.58 -3.17
C ILE A 46 3.42 1.14 -2.11
N ASP A 47 4.41 1.95 -2.49
CA ASP A 47 5.37 2.53 -1.55
C ASP A 47 4.67 3.41 -0.50
N ARG A 48 3.75 4.29 -0.95
CA ARG A 48 2.95 5.14 -0.07
C ARG A 48 2.08 4.30 0.89
N MET A 49 1.41 3.26 0.41
CA MET A 49 0.57 2.40 1.24
C MET A 49 1.37 1.53 2.20
N GLN A 50 2.53 1.02 1.79
CA GLN A 50 3.43 0.26 2.66
C GLN A 50 3.98 1.12 3.80
N LEU A 51 4.25 2.40 3.52
CA LEU A 51 4.59 3.37 4.56
C LEU A 51 3.47 3.49 5.60
N GLU A 52 2.22 3.66 5.17
CA GLU A 52 1.07 3.72 6.10
C GLU A 52 0.88 2.44 6.91
N VAL A 53 1.04 1.27 6.28
CA VAL A 53 0.97 -0.04 6.94
C VAL A 53 2.04 -0.15 8.02
N ARG A 54 3.29 0.20 7.68
CA ARG A 54 4.41 0.17 8.61
C ARG A 54 4.14 1.08 9.81
N ASP A 55 3.71 2.31 9.54
CA ASP A 55 3.45 3.30 10.59
C ASP A 55 2.32 2.82 11.53
N PHE A 56 1.23 2.27 10.99
CA PHE A 56 0.16 1.69 11.81
C PHE A 56 0.61 0.48 12.64
N LEU A 57 1.37 -0.44 12.05
CA LEU A 57 1.85 -1.65 12.73
C LEU A 57 3.00 -1.38 13.71
N SER A 58 3.64 -0.21 13.64
CA SER A 58 4.68 0.19 14.58
C SER A 58 4.16 0.52 15.98
N LEU A 59 2.85 0.79 16.10
CA LEU A 59 2.20 1.13 17.37
C LEU A 59 1.44 -0.06 17.93
N HIS A 60 1.60 -0.32 19.23
CA HIS A 60 0.74 -1.27 19.92
C HIS A 60 -0.70 -0.72 19.99
N PRO A 61 -1.76 -1.55 19.90
CA PRO A 61 -3.16 -1.08 19.96
C PRO A 61 -3.48 -0.19 21.17
N THR A 62 -2.85 -0.44 22.32
CA THR A 62 -3.00 0.38 23.54
C THR A 62 -2.44 1.79 23.38
N GLU A 63 -1.34 1.94 22.63
CA GLU A 63 -0.75 3.26 22.34
C GLU A 63 -1.61 4.02 21.33
N LEU A 64 -2.19 3.30 20.36
CA LEU A 64 -3.09 3.88 19.37
C LEU A 64 -4.35 4.48 20.03
N ALA A 65 -4.94 3.77 21.00
CA ALA A 65 -6.09 4.27 21.76
C ALA A 65 -5.76 5.55 22.56
N ALA A 66 -4.58 5.61 23.16
CA ALA A 66 -4.12 6.77 23.92
C ALA A 66 -3.82 8.00 23.03
N VAL A 67 -3.50 7.80 21.76
CA VAL A 67 -3.32 8.89 20.78
C VAL A 67 -4.67 9.44 20.31
N VAL A 68 -5.66 8.58 20.08
CA VAL A 68 -7.02 8.98 19.66
C VAL A 68 -7.74 9.79 20.74
N GLU A 69 -7.53 9.51 22.02
CA GLU A 69 -8.11 10.30 23.12
C GLU A 69 -7.45 11.68 23.32
N ARG A 70 -6.29 11.92 22.69
CA ARG A 70 -5.53 13.17 22.81
C ARG A 70 -5.69 14.12 21.63
N VAL A 71 -6.47 13.73 20.62
CA VAL A 71 -6.78 14.52 19.40
C VAL A 71 -8.26 14.86 19.41
#